data_AF-A0A3Q8FGC4-F1
#
_entry.id   AF-A0A3Q8FGC4-F1
#
_cell.length_a   1.000
_cell.length_b   1.000
_cell.length_c   1.000
_cell.angle_alpha   90.00
_cell.angle_beta   90.00
_cell.angle_gamma   90.00
#
_symmetry.space_group_name_H-M   'P 1'
#
loop_
_entity.id
_entity.type
_entity.pdbx_description
1 polymer ?
#
loop_
_entity_poly.entity_id
_entity_poly.type
_entity_poly.pdbx_seq_one_letter_code
_entity_poly.pdbx_strand_id
1 'polypeptide(L)'
;MGSVSFPTDAHAILRAPDLDSAERAYLGLMPDQAHIDALVRRALGLSRVADAACCYALSMTLVGLRLQELEMDEPCATAHRQSTLRNLRQVYASP
;
A
#
# COMPACT_ATOMS: atom_id res chain seq x y z
N MET A 1 -14.96 -15.22 18.61
CA MET A 1 -14.70 -14.53 17.33
C MET A 1 -13.20 -14.47 17.14
N GLY A 2 -12.66 -15.16 16.13
CA GLY A 2 -11.22 -15.13 15.87
C GLY A 2 -10.79 -13.73 15.43
N SER A 3 -9.75 -13.18 16.06
CA SER A 3 -9.13 -11.94 15.61
C SER A 3 -8.48 -12.22 14.25
N VAL A 4 -9.12 -11.77 13.18
CA VAL A 4 -8.53 -11.83 11.84
C VAL A 4 -7.37 -10.84 11.83
N SER A 5 -6.15 -11.36 11.72
CA SER A 5 -4.95 -10.54 11.63
C SER A 5 -4.81 -10.07 10.19
N PHE A 6 -4.96 -8.77 9.96
CA PHE A 6 -4.78 -8.18 8.65
C PHE A 6 -3.29 -7.91 8.39
N PRO A 7 -2.74 -8.29 7.22
CA PRO A 7 -1.44 -7.79 6.80
C PRO A 7 -1.54 -6.26 6.76
N THR A 8 -0.64 -5.59 7.46
CA THR A 8 -0.71 -4.12 7.60
C THR A 8 0.61 -3.44 7.25
N ASP A 9 1.67 -4.21 6.99
CA ASP A 9 3.00 -3.68 6.78
C ASP A 9 3.22 -3.20 5.33
N ALA A 10 2.92 -1.92 5.09
CA ALA A 10 3.16 -1.25 3.82
C ALA A 10 4.64 -1.26 3.40
N HIS A 11 5.60 -1.35 4.33
CA HIS A 11 7.02 -1.40 4.00
C HIS A 11 7.45 -2.73 3.37
N ALA A 12 6.62 -3.77 3.43
CA ALA A 12 6.88 -5.00 2.68
C ALA A 12 6.96 -4.76 1.17
N ILE A 13 6.21 -3.78 0.65
CA ILE A 13 6.21 -3.40 -0.78
C ILE A 13 7.56 -2.78 -1.18
N LEU A 14 8.13 -1.95 -0.30
CA LEU A 14 9.44 -1.32 -0.52
C LEU A 14 10.59 -2.33 -0.42
N ARG A 15 10.48 -3.30 0.50
CA ARG A 15 11.50 -4.34 0.74
C ARG A 15 11.44 -5.53 -0.22
N ALA A 16 10.39 -5.64 -1.03
CA ALA A 16 10.26 -6.74 -1.98
C ALA A 16 11.46 -6.80 -2.95
N PRO A 17 11.91 -8.00 -3.37
CA PRO A 17 13.13 -8.13 -4.18
C PRO A 17 12.98 -7.58 -5.61
N ASP A 18 11.77 -7.60 -6.15
CA ASP A 18 11.44 -7.18 -7.51
C ASP A 18 10.04 -6.53 -7.57
N LEU A 19 9.69 -5.98 -8.73
CA LEU A 19 8.42 -5.28 -8.93
C LEU A 19 7.22 -6.23 -8.83
N ASP A 20 7.34 -7.46 -9.34
CA ASP A 20 6.26 -8.45 -9.28
C ASP A 20 5.94 -8.86 -7.84
N SER A 21 6.96 -9.01 -7.01
CA SER A 21 6.81 -9.32 -5.59
C SER A 21 6.26 -8.12 -4.81
N ALA A 22 6.62 -6.89 -5.19
CA ALA A 22 6.03 -5.68 -4.64
C ALA A 22 4.55 -5.57 -4.99
N GLU A 23 4.18 -5.92 -6.22
CA GLU A 23 2.81 -5.96 -6.71
C GLU A 23 1.98 -7.00 -5.97
N ARG A 24 2.50 -8.21 -5.76
CA ARG A 24 1.85 -9.23 -4.93
C ARG A 24 1.65 -8.77 -3.49
N ALA A 25 2.67 -8.13 -2.89
CA ALA A 25 2.57 -7.59 -1.55
C ALA A 25 1.50 -6.50 -1.45
N TYR A 26 1.42 -5.61 -2.45
CA TYR A 26 0.40 -4.57 -2.55
C TYR A 26 -1.02 -5.15 -2.64
N LEU A 27 -1.24 -6.09 -3.56
CA LEU A 27 -2.56 -6.72 -3.73
C LEU A 27 -2.96 -7.53 -2.49
N GLY A 28 -2.00 -8.23 -1.86
CA GLY A 28 -2.22 -8.97 -0.62
C GLY A 28 -2.45 -8.08 0.60
N LEU A 29 -1.98 -6.83 0.57
CA LEU A 29 -2.23 -5.84 1.62
C LEU A 29 -3.67 -5.32 1.57
N MET A 30 -4.24 -5.15 0.37
CA MET A 30 -5.57 -4.57 0.15
C MET A 30 -6.40 -5.37 -0.87
N PRO A 31 -6.71 -6.65 -0.59
CA PRO A 31 -7.49 -7.49 -1.49
C PRO A 31 -8.94 -7.00 -1.65
N ASP A 32 -9.49 -6.35 -0.63
CA ASP A 32 -10.86 -5.85 -0.60
C ASP A 32 -11.01 -4.56 0.24
N GLN A 33 -12.23 -4.02 0.28
CA GLN A 33 -12.57 -2.80 0.99
C GLN A 33 -12.28 -2.88 2.51
N ALA A 34 -12.49 -4.03 3.15
CA ALA A 34 -12.27 -4.16 4.59
C ALA A 34 -10.77 -4.01 4.94
N HIS A 35 -9.89 -4.49 4.06
CA HIS A 35 -8.45 -4.34 4.20
C HIS A 35 -7.99 -2.90 3.94
N ILE A 36 -8.59 -2.23 2.96
CA ILE A 36 -8.38 -0.79 2.73
C ILE A 36 -8.74 0.00 4.00
N ASP A 37 -9.93 -0.22 4.55
CA ASP A 37 -10.39 0.47 5.75
C ASP A 37 -9.51 0.16 6.99
N ALA A 38 -9.03 -1.08 7.10
CA ALA A 38 -8.11 -1.48 8.16
C ALA A 38 -6.77 -0.74 8.07
N LEU A 39 -6.20 -0.62 6.86
CA LEU A 39 -4.97 0.12 6.62
C LEU A 39 -5.14 1.61 6.92
N VAL A 40 -6.25 2.23 6.50
CA VAL A 40 -6.58 3.63 6.80
C VAL A 40 -6.66 3.85 8.31
N ARG A 41 -7.40 3.01 9.04
CA ARG A 41 -7.53 3.11 10.51
C ARG A 41 -6.17 3.00 11.19
N ARG A 42 -5.31 2.09 10.74
CA ARG A 42 -3.94 1.95 11.27
C ARG A 42 -3.09 3.18 10.97
N ALA A 43 -3.10 3.67 9.73
CA ALA A 43 -2.35 4.85 9.32
C ALA A 43 -2.75 6.08 10.15
N LEU A 44 -4.06 6.29 10.37
CA LEU A 44 -4.57 7.36 11.23
C LEU A 44 -4.21 7.19 12.71
N GLY A 45 -4.06 5.94 13.19
CA GLY A 45 -3.54 5.66 14.52
C GLY A 45 -2.05 6.01 14.65
N LEU A 46 -1.28 5.73 13.60
CA LEU A 46 0.16 5.99 13.54
C LEU A 46 0.49 7.48 13.30
N SER A 47 -0.35 8.24 12.59
CA SER A 47 -0.12 9.67 12.34
C SER A 47 -0.03 10.52 13.60
N ARG A 48 -0.51 9.99 14.73
CA ARG A 48 -0.42 10.61 16.06
C ARG A 48 0.95 10.44 16.72
N VAL A 49 1.87 9.69 16.11
CA VAL A 49 3.23 9.43 16.59
C VAL A 49 4.23 10.15 15.71
N ALA A 50 5.10 10.99 16.30
CA ALA A 50 5.96 11.94 15.61
C ALA A 50 6.94 11.31 14.58
N ASP A 51 7.31 10.05 14.76
CA ASP A 51 8.28 9.32 13.91
C ASP A 51 7.62 8.47 12.81
N ALA A 52 6.29 8.51 12.69
CA ALA A 52 5.53 7.65 11.77
C ALA A 52 5.02 8.37 10.51
N ALA A 53 5.47 9.61 10.25
CA ALA A 53 5.03 10.40 9.09
C ALA A 53 5.29 9.69 7.76
N CYS A 54 6.44 9.02 7.64
CA CYS A 54 6.84 8.22 6.49
C CYS A 54 5.90 7.01 6.28
N CYS A 55 5.62 6.26 7.35
CA CYS A 55 4.68 5.14 7.34
C CYS A 55 3.25 5.58 6.98
N TYR A 56 2.82 6.74 7.50
CA TYR A 56 1.52 7.33 7.20
C TYR A 56 1.41 7.73 5.73
N ALA A 57 2.39 8.49 5.23
CA ALA A 57 2.41 8.94 3.83
C ALA A 57 2.39 7.75 2.87
N LEU A 58 3.25 6.75 3.07
CA LEU A 58 3.27 5.54 2.27
C LEU A 58 1.91 4.83 2.29
N SER A 59 1.34 4.61 3.48
CA SER A 59 0.05 3.93 3.62
C SER A 59 -1.07 4.68 2.89
N MET A 60 -1.13 6.00 3.04
CA MET A 60 -2.14 6.83 2.38
C MET A 60 -1.97 6.87 0.85
N THR A 61 -0.73 6.89 0.35
CA THR A 61 -0.48 6.80 -1.10
C THR A 61 -0.97 5.48 -1.67
N LEU A 62 -0.72 4.36 -0.98
CA LEU A 62 -1.15 3.04 -1.43
C LEU A 62 -2.68 2.89 -1.39
N VAL A 63 -3.33 3.43 -0.36
CA VAL A 63 -4.80 3.50 -0.28
C VAL A 63 -5.37 4.31 -1.43
N GLY A 64 -4.81 5.50 -1.69
CA GLY A 64 -5.25 6.34 -2.81
C GLY A 64 -5.14 5.64 -4.15
N LEU A 65 -4.00 4.97 -4.39
CA LEU A 65 -3.81 4.12 -5.58
C LEU A 65 -4.89 3.04 -5.66
N ARG A 66 -5.19 2.34 -4.56
CA ARG A 66 -6.17 1.24 -4.59
C ARG A 66 -7.57 1.71 -4.90
N LEU A 67 -7.97 2.85 -4.34
CA LEU A 67 -9.28 3.45 -4.61
C LEU A 67 -9.41 3.88 -6.08
N GLN A 68 -8.35 4.43 -6.66
CA GLN A 68 -8.33 4.77 -8.08
C GLN A 68 -8.46 3.52 -8.97
N GLU A 69 -7.74 2.44 -8.65
CA GLU A 69 -7.81 1.19 -9.41
C GLU A 69 -9.22 0.58 -9.44
N LEU A 70 -10.02 0.74 -8.38
CA LEU A 70 -11.40 0.24 -8.33
C LEU A 70 -12.32 0.92 -9.35
N GLU A 71 -11.95 2.09 -9.85
CA GLU A 71 -12.69 2.86 -10.86
C GLU A 71 -12.16 2.61 -12.29
N MET A 72 -11.11 1.80 -12.44
CA MET A 72 -10.39 1.57 -13.70
C MET A 72 -10.63 0.16 -14.24
N ASP A 73 -10.56 0.00 -15.55
CA ASP A 73 -10.48 -1.33 -16.16
C ASP A 73 -9.14 -2.00 -15.79
N GLU A 74 -9.15 -3.33 -15.60
CA GLU A 74 -8.01 -4.13 -15.14
C GLU A 74 -6.68 -3.89 -15.89
N PRO A 75 -6.65 -3.77 -17.24
CA PRO A 75 -5.41 -3.48 -17.95
C PRO A 75 -4.82 -2.10 -17.59
N CYS A 76 -5.70 -1.10 -17.41
CA CYS A 76 -5.31 0.26 -17.06
C CYS A 76 -4.86 0.31 -15.59
N ALA A 77 -5.61 -0.33 -14.69
CA ALA A 77 -5.27 -0.47 -13.28
C ALA A 77 -3.89 -1.14 -13.11
N THR A 78 -3.61 -2.22 -13.84
CA THR A 78 -2.32 -2.92 -13.79
C THR A 78 -1.16 -2.05 -14.24
N ALA A 79 -1.28 -1.35 -15.36
CA ALA A 79 -0.23 -0.46 -15.83
C ALA A 79 0.02 0.71 -14.86
N HIS A 80 -1.06 1.30 -14.32
CA HIS A 80 -0.97 2.39 -13.37
C HIS A 80 -0.33 1.95 -12.04
N ARG A 81 -0.72 0.79 -11.52
CA ARG A 81 -0.15 0.13 -10.35
C ARG A 81 1.34 -0.09 -10.48
N GLN A 82 1.78 -0.77 -11.55
CA GLN A 82 3.20 -1.06 -11.75
C GLN A 82 4.04 0.22 -11.89
N SER A 83 3.52 1.23 -12.58
CA SER A 83 4.19 2.53 -12.70
C SER A 83 4.36 3.20 -11.33
N THR A 84 3.30 3.24 -10.53
CA THR A 84 3.30 3.86 -9.20
C THR A 84 4.20 3.11 -8.22
N LEU A 85 4.13 1.77 -8.18
CA LEU A 85 4.99 0.95 -7.32
C LEU A 85 6.47 1.10 -7.68
N ARG A 86 6.81 1.18 -8.98
CA ARG A 86 8.17 1.46 -9.43
C ARG A 86 8.65 2.81 -8.93
N ASN A 87 7.84 3.86 -9.08
CA ASN A 87 8.16 5.21 -8.65
C ASN A 87 8.37 5.27 -7.13
N LEU A 88 7.43 4.72 -6.34
CA LEU A 88 7.55 4.67 -4.88
C LEU A 88 8.85 3.99 -4.43
N ARG A 89 9.19 2.85 -5.03
CA ARG A 89 10.44 2.16 -4.72
C ARG A 89 11.68 2.99 -5.05
N GLN A 90 11.66 3.78 -6.12
CA GLN A 90 12.77 4.69 -6.47
C GLN A 90 12.89 5.86 -5.49
N VAL A 91 11.78 6.52 -5.16
CA VAL A 91 11.77 7.68 -4.25
C VAL A 91 12.27 7.28 -2.86
N TYR A 92 11.82 6.14 -2.34
CA TYR A 92 12.21 5.65 -1.02
C TYR A 92 13.58 4.94 -0.98
N ALA A 93 14.17 4.63 -2.14
CA ALA A 93 15.54 4.12 -2.23
C ALA A 93 16.58 5.25 -2.30
N SER A 94 16.16 6.49 -2.55
CA SER A 94 17.06 7.65 -2.56
C SER A 94 17.32 8.12 -1.12
N PRO A 95 18.58 8.34 -0.71
CA PRO A 95 18.93 8.85 0.62
C PRO A 95 18.44 10.28 0.87
#